data_AF-A0A4U5TU08-F1
#
_entry.id   AF-A0A4U5TU08-F1
#
_cell.length_a   1.000
_cell.length_b   1.000
_cell.length_c   1.000
_cell.angle_alpha   90.00
_cell.angle_beta   90.00
_cell.angle_gamma   90.00
#
_symmetry.space_group_name_H-M   'P 1'
#
loop_
_entity.id
_entity.type
_entity.pdbx_description
1 polymer ?
#
loop_
_entity_poly.entity_id
_entity_poly.type
_entity_poly.pdbx_seq_one_letter_code
_entity_poly.pdbx_strand_id
1 'polypeptide(L)'
;MLLRRQYISICLSLVISLFTLKSALVMTYYITFTETFIGNYCVNKDRPELNCDGKCELSKLLERNSSEQDQQKDVMIMTSVEIVFYLCKSDNHFNLSKDLRENQSAFGFTPQLYVFDYQKELIKPPEFLI
;
A
#
# COMPACT_ATOMS: atom_id res chain seq x y z
N MET A 1 8.59 -14.29 -24.94
CA MET A 1 8.28 -14.65 -23.52
C MET A 1 9.36 -14.15 -22.54
N LEU A 2 10.66 -14.28 -22.85
CA LEU A 2 11.77 -13.81 -22.00
C LEU A 2 11.83 -12.28 -21.81
N LEU A 3 11.66 -11.49 -22.89
CA LEU A 3 11.65 -10.02 -22.82
C LEU A 3 10.55 -9.47 -21.90
N ARG A 4 9.35 -10.07 -21.95
CA ARG A 4 8.21 -9.69 -21.10
C ARG A 4 8.51 -9.92 -19.61
N ARG A 5 9.18 -11.03 -19.28
CA ARG A 5 9.59 -11.34 -17.90
C ARG A 5 10.67 -10.39 -17.38
N GLN A 6 11.63 -10.03 -18.24
CA GLN A 6 12.67 -9.05 -17.89
C GLN A 6 12.08 -7.66 -17.64
N TYR A 7 11.12 -7.22 -18.47
CA TYR A 7 10.47 -5.92 -18.29
C TYR A 7 9.70 -5.85 -16.96
N ILE A 8 8.92 -6.90 -16.63
CA ILE A 8 8.22 -6.98 -15.34
C ILE A 8 9.21 -6.92 -14.17
N SER A 9 10.32 -7.65 -14.25
CA SER A 9 11.36 -7.64 -13.21
C SER A 9 11.99 -6.25 -13.04
N ILE A 10 12.28 -5.55 -14.14
CA ILE A 10 12.87 -4.20 -14.11
C ILE A 10 11.86 -3.19 -13.55
N CYS A 11 10.58 -3.28 -13.93
CA CYS A 11 9.54 -2.41 -13.39
C CYS A 11 9.39 -2.60 -11.88
N LEU A 12 9.37 -3.85 -11.40
CA LEU A 12 9.25 -4.15 -9.97
C LEU A 12 10.46 -3.64 -9.19
N SER A 13 11.68 -3.86 -9.68
CA SER A 13 12.88 -3.36 -9.01
C SER A 13 12.91 -1.84 -8.95
N LEU A 14 12.55 -1.16 -10.05
CA LEU A 14 12.47 0.30 -10.12
C LEU A 14 11.45 0.85 -9.11
N VAL A 15 10.27 0.26 -9.02
CA VAL A 15 9.22 0.69 -8.07
C VAL A 15 9.70 0.57 -6.63
N ILE A 16 10.38 -0.52 -6.28
CA ILE A 16 10.95 -0.71 -4.93
C ILE A 16 12.06 0.32 -4.65
N SER A 17 12.95 0.57 -5.62
CA SER A 17 14.01 1.57 -5.47
C SER A 17 13.46 2.99 -5.31
N LEU A 18 12.41 3.35 -6.04
CA LEU A 18 11.74 4.65 -5.89
C LEU A 18 11.06 4.80 -4.53
N PHE A 19 10.65 3.70 -3.91
CA PHE A 19 10.11 3.71 -2.56
C PHE A 19 11.18 4.02 -1.51
N THR A 20 12.34 3.35 -1.57
CA THR A 20 13.44 3.57 -0.61
C THR A 20 14.06 4.96 -0.74
N LEU A 21 14.10 5.51 -1.97
CA LEU A 21 14.60 6.87 -2.21
C LEU A 21 13.81 7.94 -1.45
N LYS A 22 12.52 7.73 -1.15
CA LYS A 22 11.72 8.72 -0.41
C LYS A 22 12.23 8.94 1.00
N SER A 23 12.46 7.84 1.73
CA SER A 23 13.03 7.89 3.08
C SER A 23 14.42 8.53 3.09
N ALA A 24 15.24 8.20 2.08
CA ALA A 24 16.55 8.81 1.90
C ALA A 24 16.47 10.34 1.65
N LEU A 25 15.50 10.81 0.86
CA LEU A 25 15.30 12.24 0.62
C LEU A 25 14.89 12.99 1.89
N VAL A 26 13.97 12.44 2.67
CA VAL A 26 13.54 13.03 3.97
C VAL A 26 14.73 13.15 4.93
N MET A 27 15.53 12.09 5.07
CA MET A 27 16.74 12.11 5.90
C MET A 27 17.79 13.09 5.37
N THR A 28 18.00 13.14 4.06
CA THR A 28 18.95 14.08 3.45
C THR A 28 18.53 15.52 3.70
N TYR A 29 17.25 15.84 3.54
CA TYR A 29 16.70 17.16 3.82
C TYR A 29 16.89 17.54 5.30
N TYR A 30 16.59 16.63 6.22
CA TYR A 30 16.80 16.85 7.65
C TYR A 30 18.27 17.14 7.99
N ILE A 31 19.21 16.36 7.44
CA ILE A 31 20.65 16.52 7.75
C ILE A 31 21.23 17.80 7.12
N THR A 32 20.80 18.16 5.90
CA THR A 32 21.32 19.33 5.19
C THR A 32 20.73 20.64 5.68
N PHE A 33 19.49 20.61 6.19
CA PHE A 33 18.73 21.78 6.59
C PHE A 33 18.21 21.68 8.03
N THR A 34 19.05 21.20 8.96
CA THR A 34 18.67 20.98 10.36
C THR A 34 18.09 22.22 11.05
N GLU A 35 18.73 23.38 10.89
CA GLU A 35 18.33 24.63 11.56
C GLU A 35 16.95 25.13 11.09
N THR A 36 16.71 25.11 9.77
CA THR A 36 15.42 25.51 9.21
C THR A 36 14.35 24.46 9.50
N PHE A 37 14.72 23.18 9.55
CA PHE A 37 13.82 22.11 9.96
C PHE A 37 13.37 22.27 11.42
N ILE A 38 14.29 22.48 12.36
CA ILE A 38 13.97 22.75 13.77
C ILE A 38 13.14 24.03 13.88
N GLY A 39 13.52 25.08 13.16
CA GLY A 39 12.82 26.37 13.13
C GLY A 39 11.38 26.28 12.62
N ASN A 40 11.07 25.36 11.70
CA ASN A 40 9.72 25.24 11.15
C ASN A 40 8.87 24.20 11.84
N TYR A 41 9.48 23.12 12.36
CA TYR A 41 8.75 21.92 12.78
C TYR A 41 8.84 21.60 14.27
N CYS A 42 9.75 22.21 15.04
CA CYS A 42 9.80 21.96 16.47
C CYS A 42 8.70 22.75 17.21
N VAL A 43 7.84 22.03 17.94
CA VAL A 43 6.74 22.60 18.73
C VAL A 43 7.25 23.24 20.03
N ASN A 44 8.31 22.68 20.62
CA ASN A 44 8.82 23.08 21.94
C ASN A 44 10.13 23.89 21.83
N LYS A 45 10.09 25.02 21.11
CA LYS A 45 11.27 25.91 20.98
C LYS A 45 11.67 26.57 22.30
N ASP A 46 10.69 26.82 23.17
CA ASP A 46 10.89 27.49 24.46
C ASP A 46 11.34 26.54 25.58
N ARG A 47 11.46 25.24 25.30
CA ARG A 47 11.80 24.18 26.27
C ARG A 47 12.94 23.29 25.75
N PRO A 48 14.18 23.80 25.69
CA PRO A 48 15.33 23.05 25.19
C PRO A 48 15.62 21.78 26.00
N GLU A 49 15.17 21.70 27.26
CA GLU A 49 15.33 20.52 28.12
C GLU A 49 14.61 19.25 27.60
N LEU A 50 13.68 19.40 26.66
CA LEU A 50 12.93 18.30 26.05
C LEU A 50 13.63 17.67 24.84
N ASN A 51 14.79 18.18 24.41
CA ASN A 51 15.63 17.62 23.34
C ASN A 51 14.86 17.31 22.03
N CYS A 52 13.95 18.21 21.63
CA CYS A 52 13.13 18.07 20.43
C CYS A 52 14.00 17.88 19.18
N ASP A 53 14.98 18.78 18.94
CA ASP A 53 15.91 18.77 17.79
C ASP A 53 15.27 18.43 16.42
N GLY A 54 13.98 18.69 16.23
CA GLY A 54 13.21 18.25 15.06
C GLY A 54 12.88 16.75 15.02
N LYS A 55 13.42 15.93 15.93
CA LYS A 55 13.22 14.48 16.01
C LYS A 55 11.75 14.08 16.15
N CYS A 56 10.95 14.85 16.87
CA CYS A 56 9.53 14.57 17.06
C CYS A 56 8.72 14.66 15.76
N GLU A 57 9.07 15.58 14.85
CA GLU A 57 8.38 15.65 13.56
C GLU A 57 9.01 14.69 12.55
N LEU A 58 10.33 14.49 12.63
CA LEU A 58 11.03 13.48 11.83
C LEU A 58 10.48 12.07 12.08
N SER A 59 10.22 11.70 13.34
CA SER A 59 9.64 10.40 13.68
C SER A 59 8.25 10.24 13.07
N LYS A 60 7.39 11.25 13.18
CA LYS A 60 6.06 11.24 12.53
C LYS A 60 6.16 11.11 11.01
N LEU A 61 7.13 11.77 10.38
CA LEU A 61 7.35 11.67 8.94
C LEU A 61 7.81 10.28 8.49
N LEU A 62 8.56 9.58 9.33
CA LEU A 62 9.02 8.21 9.10
C LEU A 62 7.96 7.16 9.45
N GLU A 63 7.09 7.45 10.42
CA GLU A 63 6.03 6.55 10.92
C GLU A 63 4.71 6.69 10.16
N ARG A 64 4.44 7.82 9.49
CA ARG A 64 3.23 8.04 8.68
C ARG A 64 3.15 7.03 7.52
N ASN A 65 2.51 5.91 7.81
CA ASN A 65 1.87 5.05 6.83
C ASN A 65 0.42 5.53 6.71
N SER A 66 0.09 6.22 5.62
CA SER A 66 -1.25 6.37 5.01
C SER A 66 -2.47 6.88 5.80
N SER A 67 -2.53 6.81 7.13
CA SER A 67 -3.80 6.93 7.87
C SER A 67 -4.08 8.29 8.53
N GLU A 68 -3.12 9.22 8.58
CA GLU A 68 -3.33 10.52 9.25
C GLU A 68 -2.88 11.69 8.35
N GLN A 69 -3.80 12.16 7.51
CA GLN A 69 -3.55 13.21 6.49
C GLN A 69 -3.67 14.66 7.00
N ASP A 70 -4.05 14.90 8.25
CA ASP A 70 -4.70 16.19 8.54
C ASP A 70 -3.82 17.34 9.03
N GLN A 71 -2.52 17.18 9.29
CA GLN A 71 -1.79 18.25 10.03
C GLN A 71 -0.53 18.84 9.43
N GLN A 72 -0.01 18.41 8.27
CA GLN A 72 1.23 19.04 7.77
C GLN A 72 1.36 19.07 6.24
N LYS A 73 0.77 20.10 5.62
CA LYS A 73 0.68 20.26 4.16
C LYS A 73 2.04 20.43 3.45
N ASP A 74 3.05 21.00 4.11
CA ASP A 74 4.33 21.33 3.45
C ASP A 74 5.30 20.14 3.31
N VAL A 75 5.23 19.14 4.18
CA VAL A 75 6.07 17.92 4.07
C VAL A 75 5.32 16.75 3.43
N MET A 76 3.98 16.82 3.41
CA MET A 76 3.08 15.79 2.90
C MET A 76 3.29 15.44 1.41
N ILE A 77 3.83 16.37 0.61
CA ILE A 77 4.07 16.12 -0.81
C ILE A 77 5.24 15.13 -1.02
N MET A 78 6.21 15.06 -0.11
CA MET A 78 7.39 14.19 -0.26
C MET A 78 7.13 12.72 0.11
N THR A 79 6.10 12.45 0.92
CA THR A 79 5.90 11.13 1.56
C THR A 79 4.65 10.38 1.08
N SER A 80 3.76 10.99 0.29
CA SER A 80 2.39 10.50 0.04
C SER A 80 2.22 9.41 -1.05
N VAL A 81 3.26 8.67 -1.41
CA VAL A 81 3.15 7.64 -2.47
C VAL A 81 3.18 6.24 -1.86
N GLU A 82 1.99 5.66 -1.76
CA GLU A 82 1.76 4.26 -1.39
C GLU A 82 1.82 3.35 -2.63
N ILE A 83 2.47 2.20 -2.47
CA ILE A 83 2.53 1.18 -3.52
C ILE A 83 1.58 0.06 -3.12
N VAL A 84 0.43 0.00 -3.78
CA VAL A 84 -0.53 -1.09 -3.64
C VAL A 84 -0.27 -2.11 -4.75
N PHE A 85 0.29 -3.27 -4.39
CA PHE A 85 0.44 -4.39 -5.32
C PHE A 85 -0.87 -5.16 -5.43
N TYR A 86 -1.63 -4.94 -6.51
CA TYR A 86 -2.81 -5.74 -6.82
C TYR A 86 -2.41 -7.00 -7.61
N LEU A 87 -2.53 -8.17 -6.98
CA LEU A 87 -2.35 -9.46 -7.66
C LEU A 87 -3.63 -9.81 -8.42
N CYS A 88 -3.81 -9.25 -9.63
CA CYS A 88 -4.86 -9.71 -10.52
C CYS A 88 -4.46 -11.05 -11.13
N LYS A 89 -5.15 -12.13 -10.78
CA LYS A 89 -5.03 -13.41 -11.51
C LYS A 89 -5.59 -13.19 -12.91
N SER A 90 -4.68 -13.03 -13.88
CA SER A 90 -5.03 -12.87 -15.29
C SER A 90 -5.45 -14.22 -15.84
N ASP A 91 -6.72 -14.56 -15.71
CA ASP A 91 -7.31 -15.62 -16.54
C ASP A 91 -7.40 -15.07 -17.97
N ASN A 92 -6.28 -15.16 -18.70
CA ASN A 92 -6.26 -14.90 -20.14
C ASN A 92 -7.07 -15.99 -20.83
N HIS A 93 -8.38 -15.80 -20.89
CA HIS A 93 -9.25 -16.60 -21.74
C HIS A 93 -10.10 -15.67 -22.63
N PHE A 94 -9.41 -14.80 -23.37
CA PHE A 94 -10.02 -14.15 -24.54
C PHE A 94 -9.92 -15.11 -25.73
N ASN A 95 -10.87 -16.05 -25.82
CA ASN A 95 -11.12 -16.80 -27.04
C ASN A 95 -12.31 -16.15 -27.77
N LEU A 96 -12.04 -15.09 -28.54
CA LEU A 96 -13.00 -14.49 -29.46
C LEU A 96 -12.97 -15.18 -30.84
N SER A 97 -13.14 -16.50 -30.85
CA SER A 97 -13.51 -17.20 -32.08
C SER A 97 -14.53 -18.26 -31.75
N LYS A 98 -15.76 -17.81 -31.47
CA LYS A 98 -16.93 -18.65 -31.75
C LYS A 98 -17.14 -18.63 -33.25
N ASP A 99 -16.43 -19.50 -33.94
CA ASP A 99 -16.91 -19.99 -35.22
C ASP A 99 -18.20 -20.76 -34.91
N LEU A 100 -19.33 -20.18 -35.30
CA LEU A 100 -20.67 -20.71 -35.05
C LEU A 100 -20.84 -21.99 -35.86
N ARG A 101 -20.45 -23.13 -35.28
CA ARG A 101 -20.94 -24.44 -35.75
C ARG A 101 -22.00 -24.94 -34.80
N GLU A 102 -23.23 -24.56 -35.15
CA GLU A 102 -24.46 -25.24 -34.79
C GLU A 102 -24.27 -26.75 -35.03
N ASN A 103 -24.36 -27.55 -33.96
CA ASN A 103 -25.13 -28.79 -33.97
C ASN A 103 -25.19 -29.44 -32.58
N GLN A 104 -26.41 -29.37 -32.05
CA GLN A 104 -27.15 -30.43 -31.36
C GLN A 104 -26.76 -30.84 -29.92
N SER A 105 -27.72 -30.53 -29.04
CA SER A 105 -28.21 -31.34 -27.92
C SER A 105 -27.51 -31.22 -26.56
N ALA A 106 -27.97 -30.27 -25.74
CA ALA A 106 -28.79 -30.55 -24.55
C ALA A 106 -29.17 -29.23 -23.83
N PHE A 107 -30.47 -28.98 -23.76
CA PHE A 107 -31.17 -28.15 -22.78
C PHE A 107 -30.61 -28.41 -21.36
N GLY A 108 -30.35 -27.49 -20.43
CA GLY A 108 -30.50 -26.04 -20.28
C GLY A 108 -30.22 -25.73 -18.79
N PHE A 109 -29.72 -24.53 -18.49
CA PHE A 109 -29.66 -23.87 -17.17
C PHE A 109 -28.56 -24.28 -16.16
N THR A 110 -27.54 -23.43 -16.02
CA THR A 110 -26.89 -23.14 -14.72
C THR A 110 -27.36 -21.75 -14.28
N PRO A 111 -27.82 -21.57 -13.02
CA PRO A 111 -26.93 -20.95 -12.04
C PRO A 111 -27.28 -21.32 -10.58
N GLN A 112 -26.37 -21.98 -9.87
CA GLN A 112 -26.31 -21.82 -8.42
C GLN A 112 -24.89 -22.13 -7.93
N LEU A 113 -24.05 -21.08 -7.81
CA LEU A 113 -22.78 -21.15 -7.09
C LEU A 113 -22.97 -20.93 -5.57
N TYR A 114 -24.21 -21.03 -5.08
CA TYR A 114 -24.49 -21.00 -3.66
C TYR A 114 -24.37 -22.42 -3.11
N VAL A 115 -23.45 -22.60 -2.17
CA VAL A 115 -23.39 -23.78 -1.30
C VAL A 115 -23.79 -23.30 0.08
N PHE A 116 -24.97 -23.72 0.54
CA PHE A 116 -25.38 -23.48 1.91
C PHE A 116 -24.51 -24.34 2.83
N ASP A 117 -23.75 -23.69 3.70
CA ASP A 117 -23.02 -24.37 4.78
C ASP A 117 -23.70 -24.03 6.11
N TYR A 118 -24.34 -25.03 6.71
CA TYR A 118 -25.04 -24.89 7.99
C TYR A 118 -24.13 -25.39 9.11
N GLN A 119 -23.62 -24.44 9.89
CA GLN A 119 -22.93 -24.75 11.13
C GLN A 119 -23.97 -24.95 12.24
N LYS A 120 -24.11 -26.20 12.71
CA LYS A 120 -25.02 -26.57 13.81
C LYS A 120 -24.61 -25.94 15.15
N GLU A 121 -23.34 -25.58 15.30
CA GLU A 121 -22.79 -25.01 16.52
C GLU A 121 -22.31 -23.58 16.28
N LEU A 122 -22.77 -22.67 17.14
CA LEU A 122 -22.32 -21.29 17.15
C LEU A 122 -20.90 -21.26 17.75
N ILE A 123 -19.89 -21.14 16.89
CA ILE A 123 -18.50 -20.97 17.32
C ILE A 123 -18.40 -19.62 18.04
N LYS A 124 -18.40 -19.65 19.37
CA LYS A 124 -18.18 -18.44 20.17
C LYS A 124 -16.67 -18.12 20.15
N PRO A 125 -16.28 -16.84 20.01
CA PRO A 125 -14.89 -16.46 20.19
C PRO A 125 -14.42 -16.85 21.60
N PRO A 126 -13.14 -17.22 21.78
CA PRO A 126 -12.60 -17.59 23.08
C PRO A 126 -12.84 -16.45 24.07
N GLU A 127 -13.33 -16.79 25.27
CA GLU A 127 -13.42 -15.81 26.36
C GLU A 127 -12.00 -15.34 26.70
N PHE A 128 -11.78 -14.03 26.59
CA PHE A 128 -10.59 -13.42 27.14
C PHE A 128 -10.61 -13.66 28.66
N LEU A 129 -9.71 -14.51 29.13
CA LEU A 129 -9.40 -14.61 30.56
C LEU A 129 -8.76 -13.28 30.98
N ILE A 130 -9.57 -12.42 31.59
CA ILE A 130 -9.11 -11.29 32.42
C ILE A 130 -9.09 -11.78 33.86
#